data_AF-A0A5B6YPZ6-F1
#
_entry.id   AF-A0A5B6YPZ6-F1
#
_cell.length_a   1.000
_cell.length_b   1.000
_cell.length_c   1.000
_cell.angle_alpha   90.00
_cell.angle_beta   90.00
_cell.angle_gamma   90.00
#
_symmetry.space_group_name_H-M   'P 1'
#
loop_
_entity.id
_entity.type
_entity.pdbx_description
1 polymer ?
#
loop_
_entity_poly.entity_id
_entity_poly.type
_entity_poly.pdbx_seq_one_letter_code
_entity_poly.pdbx_strand_id
1 'polypeptide(L)'
;LLSETGGETKACGRRRCYYPAMATRRMRAFKRWMISQGIEWSDALDLIQEEEGISVRAVCDLYEADLVATIPKQSCLTIKTSGFRQVIEAAGLEGSLGLSVALMYEKSLAEDSPWFGYLQLLPERECIPLVWTLDQVDSLLSGTELHKADS
;
A
#
# COMPACT_ATOMS: atom_id res chain seq x y z
N LEU A 1 -33.42 -41.99 -27.98
CA LEU A 1 -32.37 -42.13 -26.96
C LEU A 1 -31.59 -40.82 -26.93
N LEU A 2 -31.61 -40.17 -25.78
CA LEU A 2 -30.86 -38.96 -25.43
C LEU A 2 -29.36 -39.26 -25.33
N SER A 3 -28.52 -38.31 -25.75
CA SER A 3 -27.28 -37.84 -25.08
C SER A 3 -26.50 -36.99 -26.08
N GLU A 4 -26.63 -35.67 -26.07
CA GLU A 4 -26.04 -34.69 -25.15
C GLU A 4 -24.70 -34.14 -25.66
N THR A 5 -24.78 -32.90 -26.13
CA THR A 5 -23.70 -31.95 -26.34
C THR A 5 -23.11 -31.52 -24.99
N GLY A 6 -21.80 -31.58 -24.81
CA GLY A 6 -21.11 -31.07 -23.63
C GLY A 6 -20.00 -30.09 -24.00
N GLY A 7 -20.32 -28.80 -24.04
CA GLY A 7 -19.35 -27.71 -24.09
C GLY A 7 -18.76 -27.45 -22.71
N GLU A 8 -17.43 -27.43 -22.60
CA GLU A 8 -16.74 -27.03 -21.39
C GLU A 8 -16.67 -25.50 -21.31
N THR A 9 -17.71 -24.89 -20.78
CA THR A 9 -17.62 -23.57 -20.17
C THR A 9 -17.03 -23.74 -18.77
N LYS A 10 -15.77 -23.35 -18.58
CA LYS A 10 -15.19 -23.20 -17.23
C LYS A 10 -15.88 -22.04 -16.53
N ALA A 11 -16.92 -22.37 -15.78
CA ALA A 11 -17.62 -21.47 -14.90
C ALA A 11 -16.69 -21.05 -13.75
N CYS A 12 -16.14 -19.83 -13.82
CA CYS A 12 -15.62 -19.15 -12.64
C CYS A 12 -16.81 -18.79 -11.74
N GLY A 13 -17.17 -19.72 -10.86
CA GLY A 13 -18.35 -19.63 -10.01
C GLY A 13 -18.28 -18.44 -9.07
N ARG A 14 -19.25 -17.53 -9.19
CA ARG A 14 -19.65 -16.61 -8.12
C ARG A 14 -19.85 -17.39 -6.82
N ARG A 15 -18.92 -17.35 -5.88
CA ARG A 15 -19.16 -17.79 -4.51
C ARG A 15 -18.39 -16.93 -3.51
N ARG A 16 -19.19 -16.15 -2.77
CA ARG A 16 -19.02 -15.62 -1.41
C ARG A 16 -17.66 -14.98 -1.12
N CYS A 17 -17.67 -13.66 -0.96
CA CYS A 17 -16.69 -12.93 -0.16
C CYS A 17 -16.55 -13.63 1.19
N TYR A 18 -15.51 -14.43 1.35
CA TYR A 18 -15.08 -14.88 2.65
C TYR A 18 -14.60 -13.62 3.37
N TYR A 19 -15.28 -13.24 4.46
CA TYR A 19 -14.78 -12.23 5.39
C TYR A 19 -14.05 -12.98 6.51
N PRO A 20 -12.75 -13.29 6.39
CA PRO A 20 -12.00 -13.80 7.53
C PRO A 20 -11.69 -12.63 8.47
N ALA A 21 -11.96 -12.86 9.76
CA ALA A 21 -11.69 -11.95 10.88
C ALA A 21 -12.36 -10.57 10.78
N MET A 22 -12.67 -9.94 11.91
CA MET A 22 -13.19 -8.58 11.92
C MET A 22 -12.13 -7.64 11.31
N ALA A 23 -12.27 -7.31 10.02
CA ALA A 23 -11.46 -6.29 9.39
C ALA A 23 -11.51 -5.02 10.25
N THR A 24 -10.33 -4.56 10.70
CA THR A 24 -10.22 -3.42 11.60
C THR A 24 -10.94 -2.21 11.00
N ARG A 25 -11.35 -1.25 11.84
CA ARG A 25 -12.00 -0.02 11.34
C ARG A 25 -11.13 0.69 10.30
N ARG A 26 -9.81 0.68 10.50
CA ARG A 26 -8.79 1.23 9.58
C ARG A 26 -8.78 0.48 8.24
N MET A 27 -8.72 -0.85 8.24
CA MET A 27 -8.74 -1.66 7.02
C MET A 27 -10.05 -1.50 6.22
N ARG A 28 -11.20 -1.44 6.91
CA ARG A 28 -12.49 -1.17 6.24
C ARG A 28 -12.54 0.23 5.63
N ALA A 29 -11.99 1.23 6.30
CA ALA A 29 -11.90 2.58 5.76
C ALA A 29 -10.97 2.64 4.54
N PHE A 30 -9.82 1.96 4.59
CA PHE A 30 -8.92 1.84 3.46
C PHE A 30 -9.56 1.17 2.25
N LYS A 31 -10.25 0.03 2.41
CA LYS A 31 -10.94 -0.64 1.30
C LYS A 31 -12.00 0.26 0.65
N ARG A 32 -12.75 1.02 1.44
CA ARG A 32 -13.71 2.02 0.91
C ARG A 32 -13.02 3.16 0.16
N TRP A 33 -11.88 3.62 0.68
CA TRP A 33 -11.07 4.64 0.03
C TRP A 33 -10.50 4.14 -1.31
N MET A 34 -9.99 2.91 -1.37
CA MET A 34 -9.52 2.33 -2.64
C MET A 34 -10.62 2.34 -3.70
N ILE A 35 -11.83 1.91 -3.33
CA ILE A 35 -12.99 1.93 -4.23
C ILE A 35 -13.31 3.36 -4.69
N SER A 36 -13.29 4.35 -3.79
CA SER A 36 -13.57 5.74 -4.17
C SER A 36 -12.49 6.36 -5.06
N GLN A 37 -11.26 5.84 -5.02
CA GLN A 37 -10.16 6.24 -5.90
C GLN A 37 -10.12 5.48 -7.24
N GLY A 38 -11.05 4.53 -7.45
CA GLY A 38 -11.05 3.68 -8.65
C GLY A 38 -9.94 2.63 -8.67
N ILE A 39 -9.39 2.27 -7.50
CA ILE A 39 -8.44 1.17 -7.37
C ILE A 39 -9.21 -0.15 -7.41
N GLU A 40 -8.83 -1.02 -8.33
CA GLU A 40 -9.39 -2.36 -8.50
C GLU A 40 -8.34 -3.40 -8.12
N TRP A 41 -8.74 -4.46 -7.43
CA TRP A 41 -7.87 -5.60 -7.12
C TRP A 41 -8.62 -6.92 -7.29
N SER A 42 -7.88 -7.98 -7.60
CA SER A 42 -8.44 -9.31 -7.85
C SER A 42 -9.03 -9.92 -6.58
N ASP A 43 -10.15 -10.63 -6.71
CA ASP A 43 -10.74 -11.44 -5.63
C ASP A 43 -9.82 -12.61 -5.20
N ALA A 44 -8.77 -12.89 -5.97
CA ALA A 44 -7.70 -13.82 -5.62
C ALA A 44 -6.76 -13.27 -4.53
N LEU A 45 -6.88 -11.98 -4.16
CA LEU A 45 -6.08 -11.34 -3.13
C LEU A 45 -6.91 -10.97 -1.90
N ASP A 46 -6.31 -11.17 -0.74
CA ASP A 46 -6.80 -10.69 0.54
C ASP A 46 -5.79 -9.71 1.16
N LEU A 47 -6.32 -8.66 1.79
CA LEU A 47 -5.52 -7.65 2.49
C LEU A 47 -5.66 -7.90 3.99
N ILE A 48 -4.55 -8.27 4.62
CA ILE A 48 -4.50 -8.68 6.01
C ILE A 48 -3.80 -7.59 6.82
N GLN A 49 -4.32 -7.32 8.01
CA GLN A 49 -3.62 -6.54 9.01
C GLN A 49 -3.13 -7.48 10.11
N GLU A 50 -1.82 -7.51 10.30
CA GLU A 50 -1.09 -8.29 11.31
C GLU A 50 -0.46 -7.33 12.34
N GLU A 51 0.27 -7.84 13.31
CA GLU A 51 0.94 -7.02 14.33
C GLU A 51 2.07 -6.19 13.72
N GLU A 52 2.80 -6.77 12.78
CA GLU A 52 3.96 -6.19 12.11
C GLU A 52 3.58 -5.23 10.96
N GLY A 53 2.31 -5.19 10.56
CA GLY A 53 1.84 -4.29 9.51
C GLY A 53 0.73 -4.86 8.64
N ILE A 54 0.75 -4.50 7.36
CA ILE A 54 -0.27 -4.88 6.38
C ILE A 54 0.38 -5.68 5.28
N SER A 55 -0.22 -6.83 4.97
CA SER A 55 0.27 -7.77 3.97
C SER A 55 -0.82 -8.10 2.95
N VAL A 56 -0.38 -8.56 1.79
CA VAL A 56 -1.26 -9.07 0.72
C VAL A 56 -1.04 -10.57 0.62
N ARG A 57 -2.13 -11.34 0.66
CA ARG A 57 -2.11 -12.80 0.58
C ARG A 57 -2.94 -13.28 -0.59
N ALA A 58 -2.40 -14.21 -1.36
CA ALA A 58 -3.16 -14.95 -2.36
C ALA A 58 -4.09 -15.96 -1.66
N VAL A 59 -5.37 -15.98 -2.03
CA VAL A 59 -6.36 -16.96 -1.53
C VAL A 59 -6.58 -18.13 -2.48
N CYS A 60 -5.99 -18.07 -3.67
CA CYS A 60 -5.91 -19.15 -4.64
C CYS A 60 -4.61 -19.04 -5.44
N ASP A 61 -4.34 -20.03 -6.30
CA ASP A 61 -3.18 -20.00 -7.19
C ASP A 61 -3.24 -18.79 -8.13
N LEU A 62 -2.12 -18.10 -8.27
CA LEU A 62 -1.87 -17.04 -9.23
C LEU A 62 -0.83 -17.53 -10.23
N TYR A 63 -1.04 -17.22 -11.51
CA TYR A 63 -0.15 -17.58 -12.60
C TYR A 63 0.55 -16.34 -13.16
N GLU A 64 1.62 -16.56 -13.92
CA GLU A 64 2.30 -15.48 -14.62
C GLU A 64 1.33 -14.72 -15.53
N ALA A 65 1.45 -13.39 -15.53
CA ALA A 65 0.58 -12.45 -16.25
C ALA A 65 -0.86 -12.32 -15.73
N ASP A 66 -1.24 -12.94 -14.60
CA ASP A 66 -2.52 -12.66 -13.96
C ASP A 66 -2.58 -11.19 -13.48
N LEU A 67 -3.68 -10.51 -13.83
CA LEU A 67 -3.92 -9.15 -13.39
C LEU A 67 -4.34 -9.15 -11.91
N VAL A 68 -3.44 -8.71 -11.04
CA VAL A 68 -3.65 -8.67 -9.60
C VAL A 68 -4.33 -7.40 -9.10
N ALA A 69 -4.01 -6.25 -9.69
CA ALA A 69 -4.60 -4.97 -9.35
C ALA A 69 -4.38 -3.92 -10.45
N THR A 70 -5.27 -2.94 -10.50
CA THR A 70 -5.17 -1.74 -11.33
C THR A 70 -5.23 -0.52 -10.43
N ILE A 71 -4.18 0.30 -10.45
CA ILE A 71 -4.05 1.51 -9.64
C ILE A 71 -4.04 2.72 -10.59
N PRO A 72 -5.09 3.56 -10.61
CA PRO A 72 -5.09 4.78 -11.41
C PRO A 72 -3.97 5.73 -10.99
N LYS A 73 -3.24 6.32 -11.95
CA LYS A 73 -2.13 7.25 -11.65
C LYS A 73 -2.55 8.42 -10.76
N GLN A 74 -3.79 8.87 -10.86
CA GLN A 74 -4.33 9.97 -10.07
C GLN A 74 -4.52 9.60 -8.58
N SER A 75 -4.67 8.31 -8.27
CA SER A 75 -4.77 7.81 -6.89
C SER A 75 -3.41 7.75 -6.20
N CYS A 76 -2.31 7.76 -6.95
CA CYS A 76 -0.96 7.75 -6.39
C CYS A 76 -0.61 9.12 -5.79
N LEU A 77 -0.10 9.12 -4.55
CA LEU A 77 0.45 10.32 -3.95
C LEU A 77 1.83 10.63 -4.55
N THR A 78 1.93 11.76 -5.23
CA THR A 78 3.14 12.27 -5.86
C THR A 78 3.22 13.79 -5.64
N ILE A 79 4.36 14.41 -5.94
CA ILE A 79 4.47 15.88 -5.99
C ILE A 79 3.39 16.48 -6.90
N LYS A 80 3.12 15.84 -8.06
CA LYS A 80 2.20 16.36 -9.06
C LYS A 80 0.73 16.22 -8.69
N THR A 81 0.40 15.23 -7.89
CA THR A 81 -0.99 14.93 -7.48
C THR A 81 -1.33 15.57 -6.13
N SER A 82 -0.35 15.86 -5.27
CA SER A 82 -0.57 16.53 -3.98
C SER A 82 -1.13 17.95 -4.13
N GLY A 83 -1.92 18.37 -3.13
CA GLY A 83 -2.43 19.72 -3.00
C GLY A 83 -1.35 20.79 -2.72
N PHE A 84 -0.12 20.39 -2.36
CA PHE A 84 0.99 21.32 -2.06
C PHE A 84 1.95 21.54 -3.24
N ARG A 85 1.60 21.00 -4.41
CA ARG A 85 2.44 21.01 -5.61
C ARG A 85 3.06 22.37 -5.92
N GLN A 86 2.26 23.44 -5.93
CA GLN A 86 2.72 24.76 -6.35
C GLN A 86 3.84 25.29 -5.44
N VAL A 87 3.76 25.01 -4.14
CA VAL A 87 4.77 25.46 -3.17
C VAL A 87 6.05 24.63 -3.31
N ILE A 88 5.93 23.32 -3.49
CA ILE A 88 7.06 22.40 -3.70
C ILE A 88 7.82 22.79 -4.98
N GLU A 89 7.10 23.00 -6.09
CA GLU A 89 7.67 23.40 -7.37
C GLU A 89 8.31 24.80 -7.30
N ALA A 90 7.67 25.77 -6.65
CA ALA A 90 8.22 27.12 -6.48
C ALA A 90 9.50 27.13 -5.61
N ALA A 91 9.60 26.20 -4.65
CA ALA A 91 10.78 26.01 -3.83
C ALA A 91 11.90 25.22 -4.53
N GLY A 92 11.67 24.72 -5.76
CA GLY A 92 12.62 23.89 -6.49
C GLY A 92 12.88 22.54 -5.84
N LEU A 93 11.94 22.04 -5.04
CA LEU A 93 12.06 20.75 -4.36
C LEU A 93 11.64 19.62 -5.31
N GLU A 94 12.57 18.70 -5.56
CA GLU A 94 12.35 17.58 -6.48
C GLU A 94 12.66 16.23 -5.80
N GLY A 95 12.43 15.14 -6.54
CA GLY A 95 12.78 13.79 -6.12
C GLY A 95 12.15 13.36 -4.79
N SER A 96 12.93 12.64 -3.97
CA SER A 96 12.50 12.15 -2.67
C SER A 96 12.18 13.29 -1.69
N LEU A 97 12.95 14.37 -1.70
CA LEU A 97 12.73 15.51 -0.80
C LEU A 97 11.39 16.20 -1.07
N GLY A 98 11.09 16.49 -2.34
CA GLY A 98 9.79 17.06 -2.72
C GLY A 98 8.63 16.12 -2.36
N LEU A 99 8.79 14.81 -2.56
CA LEU A 99 7.79 13.82 -2.17
C LEU A 99 7.60 13.75 -0.65
N SER A 100 8.68 13.84 0.15
CA SER A 100 8.60 13.88 1.61
C SER A 100 7.78 15.08 2.08
N VAL A 101 7.99 16.26 1.49
CA VAL A 101 7.20 17.46 1.81
C VAL A 101 5.74 17.29 1.41
N ALA A 102 5.46 16.73 0.22
CA ALA A 102 4.10 16.43 -0.20
C ALA A 102 3.39 15.48 0.79
N LEU A 103 4.09 14.41 1.20
CA LEU A 103 3.58 13.46 2.19
C LEU A 103 3.30 14.14 3.55
N MET A 104 4.22 14.98 4.02
CA MET A 104 4.04 15.73 5.27
C MET A 104 2.82 16.65 5.21
N TYR A 105 2.64 17.37 4.11
CA TYR A 105 1.49 18.24 3.90
C TYR A 105 0.18 17.45 3.92
N GLU A 106 0.05 16.38 3.12
CA GLU A 106 -1.17 15.57 3.09
C GLU A 106 -1.46 14.93 4.45
N LYS A 107 -0.43 14.46 5.16
CA LYS A 107 -0.60 13.96 6.53
C LYS A 107 -1.12 15.03 7.50
N SER A 108 -0.70 16.29 7.31
CA SER A 108 -1.14 17.40 8.17
C SER A 108 -2.63 17.76 8.01
N LEU A 109 -3.23 17.44 6.86
CA LEU A 109 -4.65 17.68 6.58
C LEU A 109 -5.57 16.64 7.25
N ALA A 110 -5.02 15.52 7.74
CA ALA A 110 -5.81 14.43 8.31
C ALA A 110 -6.99 14.02 7.41
N GLU A 111 -8.23 14.04 7.92
CA GLU A 111 -9.44 13.59 7.21
C GLU A 111 -9.76 14.42 5.96
N ASP A 112 -9.24 15.65 5.87
CA ASP A 112 -9.42 16.52 4.70
C ASP A 112 -8.49 16.13 3.53
N SER A 113 -7.47 15.30 3.77
CA SER A 113 -6.62 14.80 2.68
C SER A 113 -7.37 13.79 1.81
N PRO A 114 -7.29 13.92 0.47
CA PRO A 114 -7.78 12.90 -0.45
C PRO A 114 -7.14 11.53 -0.23
N TRP A 115 -5.96 11.46 0.41
CA TRP A 115 -5.23 10.23 0.71
C TRP A 115 -5.40 9.74 2.14
N PHE A 116 -6.27 10.34 2.96
CA PHE A 116 -6.43 9.98 4.38
C PHE A 116 -6.62 8.46 4.58
N GLY A 117 -7.43 7.84 3.70
CA GLY A 117 -7.70 6.41 3.71
C GLY A 117 -6.46 5.52 3.64
N TYR A 118 -5.46 5.94 2.86
CA TYR A 118 -4.14 5.31 2.72
C TYR A 118 -3.17 5.75 3.82
N LEU A 119 -3.10 7.05 4.11
CA LEU A 119 -2.14 7.60 5.07
C LEU A 119 -2.34 7.08 6.49
N GLN A 120 -3.59 6.81 6.89
CA GLN A 120 -3.89 6.20 8.19
C GLN A 120 -3.38 4.76 8.33
N LEU A 121 -2.98 4.09 7.24
CA LEU A 121 -2.43 2.73 7.28
C LEU A 121 -0.91 2.70 7.41
N LEU A 122 -0.23 3.82 7.11
CA LEU A 122 1.21 3.87 7.20
C LEU A 122 1.66 3.61 8.65
N PRO A 123 2.77 2.87 8.84
CA PRO A 123 3.33 2.66 10.17
C PRO A 123 3.79 3.99 10.75
N GLU A 124 3.78 4.08 12.09
CA GLU A 124 4.26 5.28 12.78
C GLU A 124 5.79 5.41 12.70
N ARG A 125 6.49 4.27 12.63
CA ARG A 125 7.95 4.19 12.57
C ARG A 125 8.35 3.02 11.68
N GLU A 126 9.40 3.22 10.91
CA GLU A 126 10.08 2.17 10.17
C GLU A 126 11.26 1.65 11.00
N CYS A 127 11.56 0.36 10.89
CA CYS A 127 12.72 -0.24 11.54
C CYS A 127 13.97 -0.02 10.66
N ILE A 128 14.43 1.23 10.57
CA ILE A 128 15.62 1.60 9.80
C ILE A 128 16.76 2.06 10.71
N PRO A 129 18.04 1.75 10.39
CA PRO A 129 19.19 2.16 11.19
C PRO A 129 19.26 3.65 11.52
N LEU A 130 18.77 4.51 10.62
CA LEU A 130 18.71 5.96 10.81
C LEU A 130 17.94 6.39 12.07
N VAL A 131 17.01 5.57 12.57
CA VAL A 131 16.21 5.87 13.77
C VAL A 131 16.63 5.04 14.99
N TRP A 132 17.72 4.28 14.89
CA TRP A 132 18.25 3.47 15.99
C TRP A 132 19.06 4.34 16.95
N THR A 133 19.22 3.86 18.19
CA THR A 133 20.18 4.47 19.14
C THR A 133 21.61 4.17 18.70
N LEU A 134 22.57 4.99 19.15
CA LEU A 134 23.99 4.76 18.88
C LEU A 134 24.43 3.36 19.35
N ASP A 135 24.00 2.94 20.55
CA ASP A 135 24.30 1.60 21.07
C ASP A 135 23.77 0.48 20.15
N GLN A 136 22.59 0.65 19.56
CA GLN A 136 22.01 -0.30 18.60
C GLN A 136 22.82 -0.33 17.30
N VAL A 137 23.24 0.82 16.80
CA VAL A 137 24.10 0.91 15.61
C VAL A 137 25.43 0.21 15.86
N ASP A 138 26.10 0.52 16.96
CA ASP A 138 27.41 -0.06 17.30
C ASP A 138 27.35 -1.55 17.60
N SER A 139 26.26 -2.05 18.19
CA SER A 139 26.12 -3.48 18.50
C SER A 139 25.64 -4.32 17.31
N LEU A 140 24.74 -3.79 16.48
CA LEU A 140 24.10 -4.56 15.41
C LEU A 140 24.76 -4.39 14.05
N LEU A 141 25.44 -3.27 13.80
CA LEU A 141 26.03 -2.97 12.49
C LEU A 141 27.56 -3.07 12.47
N SER A 142 28.22 -3.33 13.60
CA SER A 142 29.68 -3.44 13.67
C SER A 142 30.22 -4.40 12.61
N GLY A 143 31.20 -3.93 11.82
CA GLY A 143 31.82 -4.71 10.75
C GLY A 143 31.03 -4.76 9.43
N THR A 144 29.86 -4.13 9.36
CA THR A 144 29.15 -3.90 8.09
C THR A 144 29.62 -2.62 7.41
N GLU A 145 29.45 -2.50 6.09
CA GLU A 145 29.72 -1.24 5.39
C GLU A 145 28.81 -0.09 5.85
N LEU A 146 27.63 -0.42 6.41
CA LEU A 146 26.69 0.59 6.90
C LEU A 146 27.19 1.29 8.18
N HIS A 147 27.96 0.59 9.02
CA HIS A 147 28.58 1.19 10.22
C HIS A 147 29.67 2.22 9.88
N LYS A 148 30.32 2.07 8.72
CA LYS A 148 31.39 2.97 8.27
C LYS A 148 30.89 4.32 7.73
N ALA A 149 29.60 4.43 7.39
CA ALA A 149 29.05 5.62 6.75
C ALA A 149 28.76 6.77 7.74
N ASP A 150 28.70 6.47 9.04
CA ASP A 150 28.41 7.42 10.13
C ASP A 150 29.65 7.78 10.99
N SER A 151 30.86 7.34 10.60
CA SER A 151 32.14 7.66 11.28
C SER A 151 33.01 8.62 10.46
#